data_AF-A0A316DLY0-F1
#
_entry.id   AF-A0A316DLY0-F1
#
_cell.length_a   1.000
_cell.length_b   1.000
_cell.length_c   1.000
_cell.angle_alpha   90.00
_cell.angle_beta   90.00
_cell.angle_gamma   90.00
#
_symmetry.space_group_name_H-M   'P 1'
#
loop_
_entity.id
_entity.type
_entity.pdbx_description
1 polymer ?
#
loop_
_entity_poly.entity_id
_entity_poly.type
_entity_poly.pdbx_seq_one_letter_code
_entity_poly.pdbx_strand_id
1 'polypeptide(L)'
;MKNLLKYFIGIFILCLSVNTFSQEFACVELINYVKKEGREIGSVSSIQLINSSWLKKVTCYNIDGNLAVIANIKTNDYSLYGKDYIFCGITSYNWNAFNNSLYLLNSTYGELFHKYIFDYKCDCY
;
A
#
# COMPACT_ATOMS: atom_id res chain seq x y z
N MET A 1 -16.20 42.41 25.63
CA MET A 1 -16.06 41.51 24.45
C MET A 1 -14.65 40.91 24.25
N LYS A 2 -13.59 41.32 24.97
CA LYS A 2 -12.24 40.75 24.78
C LYS A 2 -12.02 39.36 25.41
N ASN A 3 -12.83 38.98 26.41
CA ASN A 3 -12.67 37.70 27.11
C ASN A 3 -13.45 36.54 26.47
N LEU A 4 -14.50 36.82 25.67
CA LEU A 4 -15.28 35.81 24.93
C LEU A 4 -14.50 35.23 23.74
N LEU A 5 -13.64 36.03 23.11
CA LEU A 5 -12.77 35.59 22.00
C LEU A 5 -11.71 34.56 22.46
N LYS A 6 -11.25 34.66 23.71
CA LYS A 6 -10.27 33.73 24.29
C LYS A 6 -10.83 32.32 24.54
N TYR A 7 -12.12 32.23 24.89
CA TYR A 7 -12.79 30.92 25.05
C TYR A 7 -13.05 30.22 23.71
N PHE A 8 -13.32 30.97 22.64
CA PHE A 8 -13.44 30.41 21.29
C PHE A 8 -12.13 29.82 20.75
N ILE A 9 -10.99 30.44 21.06
CA ILE A 9 -9.67 29.93 20.66
C ILE A 9 -9.32 28.64 21.44
N GLY A 10 -9.70 28.55 22.72
CA GLY A 10 -9.47 27.35 23.54
C GLY A 10 -10.28 26.12 23.10
N ILE A 11 -11.51 26.33 22.61
CA ILE A 11 -12.39 25.24 22.14
C ILE A 11 -11.94 24.67 20.80
N PHE A 12 -11.36 25.48 19.91
CA PHE A 12 -10.89 25.03 18.60
C PHE A 12 -9.70 24.05 18.67
N ILE A 13 -8.87 24.15 19.73
CA ILE A 13 -7.68 23.31 19.91
C ILE A 13 -8.03 21.92 20.46
N LEU A 14 -9.17 21.76 21.15
CA LEU A 14 -9.60 20.48 21.74
C LEU A 14 -10.31 19.54 20.76
N CYS A 15 -10.69 20.00 19.57
CA CYS A 15 -11.38 19.18 18.56
C CYS A 15 -10.44 18.46 17.57
N LEU A 16 -9.12 18.69 17.66
CA LEU A 16 -8.13 18.12 16.71
C LEU A 16 -7.49 16.80 17.18
N SER A 17 -7.90 16.25 18.33
CA SER A 17 -7.26 15.06 18.92
C SER A 17 -8.07 13.77 18.79
N VAL A 18 -8.76 13.55 17.66
CA VAL A 18 -9.49 12.29 17.41
C VAL A 18 -8.79 11.39 16.39
N ASN A 19 -8.14 10.35 16.94
CA ASN A 19 -7.99 8.97 16.47
C ASN A 19 -7.22 8.65 15.18
N THR A 20 -5.95 8.24 15.33
CA THR A 20 -5.14 7.59 14.27
C THR A 20 -5.04 6.06 14.37
N PHE A 21 -5.75 5.41 15.32
CA PHE A 21 -5.60 3.96 15.57
C PHE A 21 -6.58 3.05 14.82
N SER A 22 -7.64 3.59 14.19
CA SER A 22 -8.65 2.78 13.45
C SER A 22 -8.15 2.29 12.09
N GLN A 23 -7.32 3.09 11.42
CA GLN A 23 -6.92 2.88 10.02
C GLN A 23 -6.07 1.61 9.83
N GLU A 24 -5.22 1.29 10.81
CA GLU A 24 -4.36 0.10 10.74
C GLU A 24 -5.18 -1.19 10.79
N PHE A 25 -6.27 -1.22 11.56
CA PHE A 25 -7.14 -2.39 11.67
C PHE A 25 -7.92 -2.64 10.37
N ALA A 26 -8.51 -1.59 9.79
CA ALA A 26 -9.25 -1.68 8.52
C ALA A 26 -8.38 -2.20 7.36
N CYS A 27 -7.12 -1.76 7.30
CA CYS A 27 -6.18 -2.19 6.26
C CYS A 27 -5.80 -3.67 6.40
N VAL A 28 -5.62 -4.16 7.63
CA VAL A 28 -5.34 -5.58 7.89
C VAL A 28 -6.54 -6.44 7.51
N GLU A 29 -7.77 -6.02 7.85
CA GLU A 29 -8.98 -6.73 7.45
C GLU A 29 -9.15 -6.77 5.93
N LEU A 30 -8.92 -5.64 5.23
CA LEU A 30 -9.00 -5.59 3.78
C LEU A 30 -7.95 -6.49 3.11
N ILE A 31 -6.71 -6.49 3.61
CA ILE A 31 -5.66 -7.41 3.15
C ILE A 31 -6.09 -8.87 3.30
N ASN A 32 -6.65 -9.21 4.46
CA ASN A 32 -7.12 -10.58 4.73
C ASN A 32 -8.29 -10.97 3.83
N TYR A 33 -9.25 -10.07 3.64
CA TYR A 33 -10.36 -10.27 2.72
C TYR A 33 -9.85 -10.52 1.29
N VAL A 34 -8.95 -9.67 0.78
CA VAL A 34 -8.41 -9.82 -0.59
C VAL A 34 -7.64 -11.12 -0.75
N LYS A 35 -6.84 -11.53 0.24
CA LYS A 35 -6.13 -12.82 0.20
C LYS A 35 -7.08 -14.03 0.25
N LYS A 36 -8.21 -13.90 0.95
CA LYS A 36 -9.15 -15.00 1.18
C LYS A 36 -10.10 -15.19 0.00
N GLU A 37 -10.67 -14.10 -0.50
CA GLU A 37 -11.72 -14.11 -1.53
C GLU A 37 -11.17 -13.82 -2.92
N GLY A 38 -10.01 -13.17 -3.02
CA GLY A 38 -9.41 -12.77 -4.29
C GLY A 38 -8.68 -13.91 -4.99
N ARG A 39 -8.78 -13.92 -6.31
CA ARG A 39 -7.99 -14.82 -7.16
C ARG A 39 -6.63 -14.20 -7.41
N GLU A 40 -5.55 -14.84 -6.95
CA GLU A 40 -4.18 -14.44 -7.32
C GLU A 40 -4.01 -14.56 -8.84
N ILE A 41 -3.57 -13.47 -9.49
CA ILE A 41 -3.34 -13.43 -10.94
C ILE A 41 -1.87 -13.33 -11.31
N GLY A 42 -1.00 -13.02 -10.35
CA GLY A 42 0.44 -13.00 -10.55
C GLY A 42 1.19 -12.47 -9.35
N SER A 43 2.48 -12.77 -9.28
CA SER A 43 3.35 -12.28 -8.23
C SER A 43 4.79 -12.07 -8.71
N VAL A 44 5.45 -11.10 -8.09
CA VAL A 44 6.88 -10.85 -8.18
C VAL A 44 7.50 -11.28 -6.86
N SER A 45 8.36 -12.29 -6.94
CA SER A 45 8.93 -12.95 -5.75
C SER A 45 10.25 -12.31 -5.30
N SER A 46 10.72 -12.69 -4.12
CA SER A 46 11.96 -12.18 -3.53
C SER A 46 13.19 -12.33 -4.42
N ILE A 47 13.24 -13.38 -5.26
CA ILE A 47 14.38 -13.60 -6.19
C ILE A 47 14.44 -12.51 -7.25
N GLN A 48 13.29 -12.09 -7.78
CA GLN A 48 13.18 -10.99 -8.76
C GLN A 48 13.43 -9.64 -8.10
N LEU A 49 13.12 -9.54 -6.80
CA LEU A 49 13.25 -8.32 -5.99
C LEU A 49 14.59 -8.24 -5.25
N ILE A 50 15.59 -9.06 -5.60
CA ILE A 50 16.86 -9.11 -4.87
C ILE A 50 17.59 -7.77 -4.85
N ASN A 51 17.48 -6.99 -5.93
CA ASN A 51 18.06 -5.65 -6.06
C ASN A 51 17.15 -4.54 -5.49
N SER A 52 15.97 -4.88 -4.96
CA SER A 52 15.11 -3.91 -4.30
C SER A 52 15.54 -3.72 -2.84
N SER A 53 15.80 -2.48 -2.45
CA SER A 53 16.15 -2.13 -1.06
C SER A 53 14.97 -2.28 -0.09
N TRP A 54 13.72 -2.27 -0.58
CA TRP A 54 12.55 -2.18 0.31
C TRP A 54 11.40 -3.14 -0.04
N LEU A 55 11.28 -3.62 -1.29
CA LEU A 55 10.25 -4.62 -1.65
C LEU A 55 10.77 -6.04 -1.41
N LYS A 56 9.89 -6.89 -0.87
CA LYS A 56 10.18 -8.31 -0.64
C LYS A 56 9.32 -9.25 -1.48
N LYS A 57 8.03 -8.95 -1.62
CA LYS A 57 7.10 -9.68 -2.49
C LYS A 57 6.00 -8.73 -2.94
N VAL A 58 5.54 -8.88 -4.16
CA VAL A 58 4.35 -8.17 -4.65
C VAL A 58 3.41 -9.17 -5.28
N THR A 59 2.16 -9.23 -4.84
CA THR A 59 1.14 -10.14 -5.40
C THR A 59 -0.06 -9.33 -5.86
N CYS A 60 -0.58 -9.64 -7.05
CA CYS A 60 -1.82 -9.06 -7.56
C CYS A 60 -2.98 -10.05 -7.46
N TYR A 61 -4.11 -9.56 -7.00
CA TYR A 61 -5.37 -10.28 -6.84
C TYR A 61 -6.45 -9.61 -7.69
N ASN A 62 -7.33 -10.43 -8.24
CA ASN A 62 -8.57 -9.98 -8.88
C ASN A 62 -9.75 -10.27 -7.94
N ILE A 63 -10.51 -9.23 -7.62
CA ILE A 63 -11.75 -9.25 -6.84
C ILE A 63 -12.84 -8.67 -7.75
N ASP A 64 -13.73 -9.52 -8.27
CA ASP A 64 -14.87 -9.12 -9.09
C ASP A 64 -14.51 -8.16 -10.25
N GLY A 65 -13.38 -8.42 -10.92
CA GLY A 65 -12.89 -7.61 -12.04
C GLY A 65 -12.02 -6.42 -11.64
N ASN A 66 -11.93 -6.10 -10.34
CA ASN A 66 -11.05 -5.07 -9.82
C ASN A 66 -9.72 -5.67 -9.37
N LEU A 67 -8.61 -5.00 -9.67
CA LEU A 67 -7.29 -5.46 -9.23
C LEU A 67 -6.85 -4.76 -7.95
N ALA A 68 -6.37 -5.58 -7.02
CA ALA A 68 -5.68 -5.14 -5.82
C ALA A 68 -4.27 -5.72 -5.83
N VAL A 69 -3.29 -4.95 -5.36
CA VAL A 69 -1.91 -5.38 -5.18
C VAL A 69 -1.58 -5.35 -3.70
N ILE A 70 -1.02 -6.45 -3.21
CA ILE A 70 -0.47 -6.56 -1.86
C ILE A 70 1.05 -6.62 -1.98
N ALA A 71 1.72 -5.61 -1.43
CA ALA A 71 3.17 -5.53 -1.38
C ALA A 71 3.66 -5.82 0.04
N ASN A 72 4.52 -6.84 0.16
CA ASN A 72 5.28 -7.11 1.37
C ASN A 72 6.56 -6.26 1.35
N ILE A 73 6.65 -5.32 2.28
CA ILE A 73 7.76 -4.37 2.42
C ILE A 73 8.68 -4.82 3.54
N LYS A 74 10.00 -4.80 3.29
CA LYS A 74 11.05 -5.11 4.26
C LYS A 74 10.98 -4.12 5.43
N THR A 75 11.03 -4.62 6.66
CA THR A 75 11.13 -3.74 7.85
C THR A 75 12.56 -3.27 8.11
N ASN A 76 13.55 -4.02 7.62
CA ASN A 76 14.96 -3.67 7.53
C ASN A 76 15.64 -4.62 6.50
N ASP A 77 16.88 -4.33 6.13
CA ASP A 77 17.63 -5.08 5.10
C ASP A 77 17.82 -6.57 5.42
N TYR A 78 17.82 -6.93 6.71
CA TYR A 78 18.05 -8.28 7.20
C TYR A 78 16.76 -9.02 7.57
N SER A 79 15.60 -8.39 7.41
CA SER A 79 14.37 -8.92 7.99
C SER A 79 13.85 -10.12 7.20
N LEU A 80 13.75 -11.26 7.90
CA LEU A 80 13.01 -12.43 7.45
C LEU A 80 11.51 -12.18 7.36
N TYR A 81 11.01 -11.07 7.90
CA TYR A 81 9.61 -10.68 7.87
C TYR A 81 9.43 -9.33 7.16
N GLY A 82 8.26 -9.13 6.57
CA GLY A 82 7.88 -7.85 5.99
C GLY A 82 6.47 -7.50 6.41
N LYS A 83 6.10 -6.22 6.27
CA LYS A 83 4.74 -5.75 6.51
C LYS A 83 4.01 -5.66 5.18
N ASP A 84 2.79 -6.18 5.15
CA ASP A 84 1.94 -6.10 3.97
C ASP A 84 1.25 -4.74 3.89
N TYR A 85 1.19 -4.21 2.68
CA TYR A 85 0.47 -2.99 2.31
C TYR A 85 -0.38 -3.29 1.09
N ILE A 86 -1.56 -2.68 1.03
CA ILE A 86 -2.53 -2.90 -0.04
C ILE A 86 -2.72 -1.66 -0.90
N PHE A 87 -2.85 -1.89 -2.20
CA PHE A 87 -3.02 -0.90 -3.26
C PHE A 87 -4.22 -1.33 -4.11
N CYS A 88 -5.18 -0.43 -4.34
CA CYS A 88 -6.52 -0.74 -4.85
C CYS A 88 -6.78 -0.03 -6.17
N GLY A 89 -7.69 -0.56 -6.99
CA GLY A 89 -8.07 0.07 -8.25
C GLY A 89 -6.95 0.05 -9.29
N ILE A 90 -6.05 -0.92 -9.19
CA ILE A 90 -4.94 -1.08 -10.13
C ILE A 90 -5.51 -1.43 -11.51
N THR A 91 -5.06 -0.73 -12.56
CA THR A 91 -5.44 -1.10 -13.92
C THR A 91 -4.64 -2.30 -14.40
N SER A 92 -5.20 -3.11 -15.30
CA SER A 92 -4.42 -4.20 -15.92
C SER A 92 -3.18 -3.68 -16.65
N TYR A 93 -3.24 -2.47 -17.21
CA TYR A 93 -2.07 -1.80 -17.81
C TYR A 93 -0.96 -1.58 -16.78
N ASN A 94 -1.27 -0.99 -15.63
CA ASN A 94 -0.28 -0.70 -14.59
C ASN A 94 0.32 -1.99 -14.01
N TRP A 95 -0.52 -3.00 -13.75
CA TRP A 95 -0.03 -4.30 -13.30
C TRP A 95 0.93 -4.93 -14.32
N ASN A 96 0.53 -4.97 -15.60
CA ASN A 96 1.36 -5.55 -16.65
C ASN A 96 2.67 -4.77 -16.84
N ALA A 97 2.63 -3.44 -16.76
CA ALA A 97 3.82 -2.58 -16.87
C ALA A 97 4.79 -2.80 -15.70
N PHE A 98 4.28 -3.05 -14.50
CA PHE A 98 5.10 -3.42 -13.34
C PHE A 98 5.65 -4.86 -13.43
N ASN A 99 4.80 -5.84 -13.80
CA ASN A 99 5.14 -7.26 -13.76
C ASN A 99 6.03 -7.72 -14.93
N ASN A 100 5.87 -7.14 -16.13
CA ASN A 100 6.65 -7.51 -17.32
C ASN A 100 7.97 -6.73 -17.44
N SER A 101 8.54 -6.32 -16.32
CA SER A 101 9.71 -5.43 -16.24
C SER A 101 11.03 -6.05 -16.69
N LEU A 102 11.09 -7.37 -16.91
CA LEU A 102 12.29 -8.06 -17.40
C LEU A 102 12.85 -7.51 -18.73
N TYR A 103 12.09 -6.68 -19.45
CA TYR A 103 12.49 -6.03 -20.70
C TYR A 103 13.00 -4.59 -20.55
N LEU A 104 12.92 -3.98 -19.37
CA LEU A 104 13.38 -2.60 -19.12
C LEU A 104 14.77 -2.63 -18.49
N LEU A 105 15.81 -2.65 -19.32
CA LEU A 105 17.23 -2.78 -18.94
C LEU A 105 17.74 -1.75 -17.92
N ASN A 106 17.00 -0.66 -17.69
CA ASN A 106 17.44 0.49 -16.88
C ASN A 106 16.50 0.83 -15.71
N SER A 107 15.61 -0.07 -15.28
CA SER A 107 14.70 0.21 -14.15
C SER A 107 14.64 -0.93 -13.16
N THR A 108 14.70 -0.59 -11.88
CA THR A 108 14.50 -1.52 -10.78
C THR A 108 13.00 -1.75 -10.54
N TYR A 109 12.65 -2.89 -9.95
CA TYR A 109 11.27 -3.13 -9.52
C TYR A 109 10.77 -2.08 -8.51
N GLY A 110 11.66 -1.51 -7.69
CA GLY A 110 11.28 -0.45 -6.75
C GLY A 110 10.84 0.83 -7.45
N GLU A 111 11.52 1.23 -8.52
CA GLU A 111 11.14 2.40 -9.34
C GLU A 111 9.85 2.14 -10.12
N LEU A 112 9.70 0.93 -10.68
CA LEU A 112 8.49 0.55 -11.42
C LEU A 112 7.27 0.43 -10.50
N PHE A 113 7.48 -0.05 -9.28
CA PHE A 113 6.44 -0.06 -8.26
C PHE A 113 5.98 1.35 -7.93
N HIS A 114 6.92 2.28 -7.68
CA HIS A 114 6.59 3.69 -7.48
C HIS A 114 5.80 4.27 -8.65
N LYS A 115 6.23 3.98 -9.88
CA LYS A 115 5.61 4.54 -11.10
C LYS A 115 4.20 4.04 -11.37
N TYR A 116 3.92 2.76 -11.14
CA TYR A 116 2.68 2.14 -11.60
C TYR A 116 1.72 1.71 -10.49
N ILE A 117 2.20 1.51 -9.26
CA ILE A 117 1.43 0.90 -8.17
C ILE A 117 1.31 1.82 -6.95
N PHE A 118 2.36 2.54 -6.58
CA PHE A 118 2.45 3.19 -5.27
C PHE A 118 1.35 4.23 -4.99
N ASP A 119 0.96 5.01 -6.02
CA ASP A 119 -0.08 6.03 -5.89
C ASP A 119 -1.49 5.47 -5.71
N TYR A 120 -1.67 4.16 -5.91
CA TYR A 120 -2.94 3.47 -5.74
C TYR A 120 -3.12 2.94 -4.31
N LYS A 121 -2.39 3.46 -3.32
CA LYS A 121 -2.51 3.04 -1.92
C LYS A 121 -3.97 3.14 -1.48
N CYS A 122 -4.51 2.05 -0.94
CA CYS A 122 -5.92 2.04 -0.54
C CYS A 122 -6.14 2.99 0.63
N ASP A 123 -7.27 3.69 0.58
CA ASP A 123 -7.82 4.42 1.71
C ASP A 123 -8.46 3.43 2.69
N CYS A 124 -7.67 3.03 3.69
CA CYS A 124 -8.12 2.20 4.79
C CYS A 124 -8.58 3.09 5.96
N TYR A 125 -9.85 3.51 5.96
CA TYR A 125 -10.47 4.29 7.03
C TYR A 125 -11.37 3.45 7.93
#